data_AF-A0A0C2XPW2-F1
#
_entry.id   AF-A0A0C2XPW2-F1
#
_cell.length_a   1.000
_cell.length_b   1.000
_cell.length_c   1.000
_cell.angle_alpha   90.00
_cell.angle_beta   90.00
_cell.angle_gamma   90.00
#
_symmetry.space_group_name_H-M   'P 1'
#
loop_
_entity.id
_entity.type
_entity.pdbx_description
1 polymer ?
#
loop_
_entity_poly.entity_id
_entity_poly.type
_entity_poly.pdbx_seq_one_letter_code
_entity_poly.pdbx_strand_id
1 'polypeptide(L)'
;MSRPLDLPPITPEFKSLLPFLQRADEVKHQEPIIAYWCTYYAAQQGMAIQEKDVASRQVLFALLDTLERMKKEIGPTDAVDDEGASSAYFENFALRVFALADNEDRQGNATRATAKKFVAAANFLEVLHTFPKVQLSENKIRYSKWKAADIAKAFREGRKPTPGPAASETSE
;
A
#
# COMPACT_ATOMS: atom_id res chain seq x y z
N MET A 1 6.61 -15.64 11.56
CA MET A 1 6.21 -14.45 10.77
C MET A 1 5.58 -13.48 11.75
N SER A 2 6.03 -12.22 11.79
CA SER A 2 5.40 -11.19 12.60
C SER A 2 3.95 -10.99 12.15
N ARG A 3 3.04 -10.82 13.10
CA ARG A 3 1.64 -10.49 12.82
C ARG A 3 1.56 -8.98 12.62
N PRO A 4 1.11 -8.47 11.45
CA PRO A 4 1.04 -7.02 11.25
C PRO A 4 0.06 -6.43 12.26
N LEU A 5 0.44 -5.30 12.89
CA LEU A 5 -0.40 -4.55 13.83
C LEU A 5 -0.89 -5.38 15.05
N ASP A 6 -0.19 -6.46 15.38
CA ASP A 6 -0.55 -7.39 16.48
C ASP A 6 -1.96 -8.02 16.34
N LEU A 7 -2.47 -8.10 15.10
CA LEU A 7 -3.77 -8.68 14.80
C LEU A 7 -3.83 -10.19 15.06
N PRO A 8 -5.05 -10.76 15.24
CA PRO A 8 -5.26 -12.19 15.17
C PRO A 8 -4.73 -12.78 13.85
N PRO A 9 -4.49 -14.11 13.78
CA PRO A 9 -4.11 -14.76 12.53
C PRO A 9 -5.08 -14.43 11.40
N ILE A 10 -4.56 -13.84 10.32
CA ILE A 10 -5.36 -13.49 9.15
C ILE A 10 -5.87 -14.78 8.50
N THR A 11 -7.19 -14.88 8.35
CA THR A 11 -7.86 -16.02 7.72
C THR A 11 -7.56 -16.07 6.21
N PRO A 12 -7.66 -17.25 5.56
CA PRO A 12 -7.46 -17.38 4.11
C PRO A 12 -8.31 -16.39 3.29
N GLU A 13 -9.53 -16.12 3.73
CA GLU A 13 -10.52 -15.23 3.13
C GLU A 13 -10.01 -13.77 3.11
N PHE A 14 -9.20 -13.40 4.10
CA PHE A 14 -8.61 -12.06 4.25
C PHE A 14 -7.16 -11.94 3.81
N LYS A 15 -6.64 -12.95 3.10
CA LYS A 15 -5.27 -12.91 2.58
C LYS A 15 -5.01 -11.70 1.68
N SER A 16 -6.02 -11.21 0.97
CA SER A 16 -5.95 -10.00 0.13
C SER A 16 -5.71 -8.70 0.92
N LEU A 17 -5.94 -8.70 2.24
CA LEU A 17 -5.72 -7.53 3.10
C LEU A 17 -4.25 -7.37 3.52
N LEU A 18 -3.49 -8.47 3.54
CA LEU A 18 -2.09 -8.50 3.99
C LEU A 18 -1.19 -7.44 3.34
N PRO A 19 -1.26 -7.17 2.03
CA PRO A 19 -0.43 -6.16 1.39
C PRO A 19 -0.59 -4.76 2.00
N PHE A 20 -1.78 -4.42 2.51
CA PHE A 20 -2.07 -3.11 3.12
C PHE A 20 -1.73 -3.10 4.61
N LEU A 21 -2.05 -4.19 5.32
CA LEU A 21 -1.71 -4.35 6.75
C LEU A 21 -0.18 -4.35 6.98
N GLN A 22 0.57 -4.97 6.07
CA GLN A 22 2.04 -4.93 6.11
C GLN A 22 2.58 -3.52 5.88
N ARG A 23 1.99 -2.76 4.95
CA ARG A 23 2.39 -1.35 4.73
C ARG A 23 2.09 -0.50 5.96
N ALA A 24 0.94 -0.68 6.59
CA ALA A 24 0.61 -0.01 7.84
C ALA A 24 1.63 -0.33 8.94
N ASP A 25 1.94 -1.62 9.14
CA ASP A 25 2.89 -2.06 10.17
C ASP A 25 4.32 -1.53 9.96
N GLU A 26 4.76 -1.44 8.69
CA GLU A 26 6.07 -0.92 8.32
C GLU A 26 6.25 0.56 8.63
N VAL A 27 5.18 1.37 8.52
CA VAL A 27 5.28 2.84 8.64
C VAL A 27 4.65 3.39 9.92
N LYS A 28 3.99 2.57 10.75
CA LYS A 28 3.21 3.01 11.92
C LYS A 28 3.93 3.93 12.90
N HIS A 29 5.25 3.81 13.02
CA HIS A 29 6.04 4.64 13.93
C HIS A 29 6.50 5.96 13.30
N GLN A 30 6.81 5.99 12.00
CA GLN A 30 7.32 7.18 11.32
C GLN A 30 6.20 8.00 10.67
N GLU A 31 5.16 7.35 10.18
CA GLU A 31 4.07 7.92 9.39
C GLU A 31 2.72 7.38 9.90
N PRO A 32 2.32 7.69 11.15
CA PRO A 32 1.15 7.09 11.80
C PRO A 32 -0.17 7.35 11.05
N ILE A 33 -0.31 8.53 10.42
CA ILE A 33 -1.48 8.88 9.59
C ILE A 33 -1.55 7.99 8.34
N ILE A 34 -0.43 7.71 7.70
CA ILE A 34 -0.37 6.80 6.55
C ILE A 34 -0.74 5.38 6.99
N ALA A 35 -0.20 4.92 8.12
CA ALA A 35 -0.55 3.62 8.67
C ALA A 35 -2.05 3.51 9.00
N TYR A 36 -2.66 4.58 9.53
CA TYR A 36 -4.10 4.63 9.79
C TYR A 36 -4.90 4.43 8.50
N TRP A 37 -4.60 5.16 7.44
CA TRP A 37 -5.32 5.05 6.17
C TRP A 37 -5.11 3.71 5.46
N CYS A 38 -3.91 3.12 5.54
CA CYS A 38 -3.68 1.74 5.08
C CYS A 38 -4.54 0.72 5.84
N THR A 39 -4.65 0.88 7.16
CA THR A 39 -5.47 0.02 8.01
C THR A 39 -6.97 0.23 7.73
N TYR A 40 -7.36 1.48 7.48
CA TYR A 40 -8.75 1.86 7.18
C TYR A 40 -9.21 1.22 5.87
N TYR A 41 -8.37 1.33 4.84
CA TYR A 41 -8.63 0.67 3.56
C TYR A 41 -8.73 -0.85 3.72
N ALA A 42 -7.82 -1.48 4.47
CA ALA A 42 -7.88 -2.91 4.75
C ALA A 42 -9.19 -3.31 5.47
N ALA A 43 -9.66 -2.52 6.43
CA ALA A 43 -10.94 -2.76 7.10
C ALA A 43 -12.13 -2.61 6.14
N GLN A 44 -12.14 -1.60 5.28
CA GLN A 44 -13.17 -1.44 4.24
C GLN A 44 -13.23 -2.63 3.30
N GLN A 45 -12.08 -3.10 2.80
CA GLN A 45 -12.00 -4.29 1.95
C GLN A 45 -12.46 -5.55 2.70
N GLY A 46 -12.06 -5.70 3.96
CA GLY A 46 -12.47 -6.82 4.82
C GLY A 46 -13.98 -6.87 5.04
N MET A 47 -14.61 -5.73 5.30
CA MET A 47 -16.08 -5.63 5.43
C MET A 47 -16.80 -5.96 4.12
N ALA A 48 -16.24 -5.56 2.97
CA ALA A 48 -16.81 -5.83 1.66
C ALA A 48 -16.84 -7.33 1.28
N ILE A 49 -15.96 -8.15 1.88
CA ILE A 49 -15.94 -9.61 1.66
C ILE A 49 -17.17 -10.30 2.31
N GLN A 50 -17.80 -9.68 3.31
CA GLN A 50 -19.01 -10.17 4.00
C GLN A 50 -18.90 -11.58 4.62
N GLU A 51 -17.69 -11.96 5.04
CA GLU A 51 -17.45 -13.26 5.67
C GLU A 51 -18.15 -13.38 7.04
N LYS A 52 -18.69 -14.56 7.33
CA LYS A 52 -19.54 -14.80 8.50
C LYS A 52 -18.93 -15.75 9.52
N ASP A 53 -17.84 -16.43 9.19
CA ASP A 53 -17.16 -17.29 10.14
C ASP A 53 -16.61 -16.50 11.35
N VAL A 54 -16.49 -17.19 12.48
CA VAL A 54 -16.12 -16.58 13.76
C VAL A 54 -14.71 -16.01 13.72
N ALA A 55 -13.75 -16.67 13.06
CA ALA A 55 -12.36 -16.23 13.01
C ALA A 55 -12.21 -14.97 12.17
N SER A 56 -12.85 -14.91 10.99
CA SER A 56 -12.84 -13.70 10.16
C SER A 56 -13.52 -12.53 10.88
N ARG A 57 -14.64 -12.76 11.58
CA ARG A 57 -15.26 -11.71 12.41
C ARG A 57 -14.33 -11.19 13.52
N GLN A 58 -13.58 -12.08 14.18
CA GLN A 58 -12.59 -11.67 15.18
C GLN A 58 -11.48 -10.81 14.58
N VAL A 59 -11.02 -11.12 13.36
CA VAL A 59 -10.04 -10.28 12.65
C VAL A 59 -10.63 -8.89 12.35
N LEU A 60 -11.88 -8.81 11.88
CA LEU A 60 -12.53 -7.52 11.61
C LEU A 60 -12.71 -6.68 12.87
N PHE A 61 -13.15 -7.28 13.98
CA PHE A 61 -13.27 -6.55 15.25
C PHE A 61 -11.91 -6.03 15.72
N ALA A 62 -10.86 -6.85 15.69
CA ALA A 62 -9.52 -6.42 16.05
C ALA A 62 -8.96 -5.30 15.13
N LEU A 63 -9.33 -5.30 13.84
CA LEU A 63 -9.00 -4.23 12.90
C LEU A 63 -9.69 -2.91 13.29
N LEU A 64 -10.98 -2.96 13.62
CA LEU A 64 -11.73 -1.78 14.06
C LEU A 64 -11.18 -1.22 15.39
N ASP A 65 -10.93 -2.08 16.39
CA ASP A 65 -10.31 -1.68 17.66
C ASP A 65 -8.93 -1.02 17.44
N THR A 66 -8.17 -1.54 16.46
CA THR A 66 -6.88 -0.98 16.09
C THR A 66 -7.03 0.40 15.45
N LEU A 67 -8.01 0.60 14.56
CA LEU A 67 -8.31 1.91 13.98
C LEU A 67 -8.69 2.94 15.03
N GLU A 68 -9.55 2.57 15.98
CA GLU A 68 -9.96 3.45 17.08
C GLU A 68 -8.75 3.86 17.93
N ARG A 69 -7.88 2.91 18.27
CA ARG A 69 -6.63 3.20 19.00
C ARG A 69 -5.71 4.13 18.21
N MET A 70 -5.46 3.85 16.94
CA MET A 70 -4.61 4.68 16.08
C MET A 70 -5.16 6.11 15.97
N LYS A 71 -6.47 6.27 15.74
CA LYS A 71 -7.09 7.60 15.67
C LYS A 71 -6.93 8.38 16.97
N LYS A 72 -7.09 7.71 18.12
CA LYS A 72 -6.89 8.32 19.44
C LYS A 72 -5.44 8.73 19.68
N GLU A 73 -4.47 7.92 19.26
CA GLU A 73 -3.04 8.21 19.39
C GLU A 73 -2.57 9.34 18.48
N ILE A 74 -3.12 9.42 17.25
CA ILE A 74 -2.84 10.52 16.30
C ILE A 74 -3.40 11.84 16.84
N GLY A 75 -4.60 11.81 17.44
CA GLY A 75 -5.30 13.00 17.91
C GLY A 75 -5.95 13.80 16.76
N PRO A 76 -6.52 14.98 17.07
CA PRO A 76 -7.22 15.80 16.07
C PRO A 76 -6.27 16.32 14.99
N THR A 77 -6.60 16.07 13.73
CA THR A 77 -5.82 16.57 12.59
C THR A 77 -6.62 16.53 11.29
N ASP A 78 -6.48 17.55 10.47
CA ASP A 78 -7.15 17.62 9.15
C ASP A 78 -6.75 16.45 8.24
N ALA A 79 -5.54 15.90 8.40
CA ALA A 79 -5.07 14.74 7.63
C ALA A 79 -5.77 13.41 7.99
N VAL A 80 -6.71 13.44 8.94
CA VAL A 80 -7.64 12.35 9.29
C VAL A 80 -9.11 12.82 9.23
N ASP A 81 -9.39 14.06 9.64
CA ASP A 81 -10.76 14.55 9.83
C ASP A 81 -11.32 15.34 8.63
N ASP A 82 -10.48 15.82 7.71
CA ASP A 82 -10.87 16.46 6.45
C ASP A 82 -10.47 15.60 5.24
N GLU A 83 -11.42 15.27 4.38
CA GLU A 83 -11.20 14.37 3.22
C GLU A 83 -10.17 14.96 2.23
N GLY A 84 -10.20 16.28 2.02
CA GLY A 84 -9.29 16.98 1.11
C GLY A 84 -7.84 16.94 1.61
N ALA A 85 -7.63 17.28 2.88
CA ALA A 85 -6.32 17.23 3.50
C ALA A 85 -5.80 15.79 3.65
N SER A 86 -6.67 14.85 4.02
CA SER A 86 -6.33 13.42 4.15
C SER A 86 -5.85 12.83 2.82
N SER A 87 -6.62 13.07 1.75
CA SER A 87 -6.29 12.57 0.42
C SER A 87 -5.00 13.18 -0.12
N ALA A 88 -4.83 14.50 -0.02
CA ALA A 88 -3.61 15.18 -0.48
C ALA A 88 -2.37 14.73 0.30
N TYR A 89 -2.48 14.58 1.62
CA TYR A 89 -1.40 14.07 2.46
C TYR A 89 -0.98 12.66 2.05
N PHE A 90 -1.96 11.76 1.87
CA PHE A 90 -1.70 10.37 1.49
C PHE A 90 -1.18 10.25 0.05
N GLU A 91 -1.72 11.02 -0.89
CA GLU A 91 -1.29 11.02 -2.30
C GLU A 91 0.16 11.47 -2.44
N ASN A 92 0.53 12.57 -1.78
CA ASN A 92 1.92 13.04 -1.76
C ASN A 92 2.88 11.98 -1.21
N PHE A 93 2.47 11.26 -0.16
CA PHE A 93 3.24 10.14 0.37
C PHE A 93 3.40 9.02 -0.66
N ALA A 94 2.31 8.57 -1.27
CA ALA A 94 2.32 7.49 -2.25
C ALA A 94 3.17 7.83 -3.49
N LEU A 95 3.05 9.06 -4.00
CA LEU A 95 3.82 9.57 -5.13
C LEU A 95 5.33 9.67 -4.81
N ARG A 96 5.70 10.03 -3.58
CA ARG A 96 7.10 10.02 -3.13
C ARG A 96 7.68 8.61 -3.14
N VAL A 97 6.94 7.61 -2.65
CA VAL A 97 7.39 6.20 -2.67
C VAL A 97 7.54 5.70 -4.11
N PHE A 98 6.59 6.04 -4.99
CA PHE A 98 6.68 5.76 -6.42
C PHE A 98 7.93 6.38 -7.05
N ALA A 99 8.15 7.68 -6.84
CA ALA A 99 9.26 8.42 -7.45
C ALA A 99 10.63 7.89 -6.99
N LEU A 100 10.76 7.44 -5.74
CA LEU A 100 11.98 6.79 -5.25
C LEU A 100 12.30 5.51 -6.04
N ALA A 101 11.30 4.66 -6.29
CA ALA A 101 11.48 3.44 -7.06
C ALA A 101 11.77 3.73 -8.55
N ASP A 102 11.02 4.65 -9.14
CA ASP A 102 11.14 5.02 -10.55
C ASP A 102 12.48 5.70 -10.86
N ASN A 103 12.99 6.55 -9.97
CA ASN A 103 14.29 7.18 -10.14
C ASN A 103 15.44 6.15 -10.08
N GLU A 104 15.42 5.21 -9.13
CA GLU A 104 16.41 4.13 -9.05
C GLU A 104 16.42 3.29 -10.33
N ASP A 105 15.23 2.97 -10.85
CA ASP A 105 15.08 2.18 -12.05
C ASP A 105 15.55 2.92 -13.31
N ARG A 106 15.11 4.16 -13.53
CA ARG A 106 15.49 4.98 -14.70
C ARG A 106 16.99 5.27 -14.76
N GLN A 107 17.66 5.36 -13.61
CA GLN A 107 19.12 5.50 -13.55
C GLN A 107 19.87 4.18 -13.81
N GLY A 108 19.15 3.07 -14.01
CA GLY A 108 19.73 1.75 -14.20
C GLY A 108 20.35 1.15 -12.94
N ASN A 109 19.93 1.63 -11.78
CA ASN A 109 20.35 1.23 -10.44
C ASN A 109 19.33 0.31 -9.75
N ALA A 110 18.37 -0.24 -10.50
CA ALA A 110 17.35 -1.13 -9.94
C ALA A 110 17.97 -2.32 -9.21
N THR A 111 17.50 -2.56 -7.99
CA THR A 111 17.87 -3.70 -7.13
C THR A 111 16.64 -4.53 -6.75
N ARG A 112 16.85 -5.66 -6.06
CA ARG A 112 15.74 -6.38 -5.40
C ARG A 112 14.96 -5.48 -4.43
N ALA A 113 15.60 -4.48 -3.83
CA ALA A 113 14.91 -3.49 -2.99
C ALA A 113 14.04 -2.56 -3.83
N THR A 114 14.48 -2.15 -5.02
CA THR A 114 13.68 -1.35 -5.96
C THR A 114 12.38 -2.06 -6.36
N ALA A 115 12.43 -3.37 -6.63
CA ALA A 115 11.23 -4.17 -6.85
C ALA A 115 10.26 -4.11 -5.65
N LYS A 116 10.76 -4.23 -4.42
CA LYS A 116 9.94 -4.10 -3.20
C LYS A 116 9.35 -2.69 -3.06
N LYS A 117 10.10 -1.63 -3.40
CA LYS A 117 9.59 -0.25 -3.39
C LYS A 117 8.45 -0.06 -4.38
N PHE A 118 8.54 -0.64 -5.59
CA PHE A 118 7.42 -0.63 -6.54
C PHE A 118 6.19 -1.39 -6.04
N VAL A 119 6.36 -2.55 -5.37
CA VAL A 119 5.22 -3.22 -4.71
C VAL A 119 4.61 -2.33 -3.63
N ALA A 120 5.43 -1.66 -2.82
CA ALA A 120 4.94 -0.73 -1.81
C ALA A 120 4.19 0.45 -2.44
N ALA A 121 4.75 1.06 -3.50
CA ALA A 121 4.12 2.13 -4.25
C ALA A 121 2.76 1.72 -4.81
N ALA A 122 2.65 0.54 -5.43
CA ALA A 122 1.38 0.02 -5.92
C ALA A 122 0.34 -0.10 -4.79
N ASN A 123 0.72 -0.68 -3.64
CA ASN A 123 -0.18 -0.83 -2.50
C ASN A 123 -0.63 0.53 -1.94
N PHE A 124 0.27 1.50 -1.80
CA PHE A 124 -0.10 2.84 -1.34
C PHE A 124 -1.01 3.55 -2.35
N LEU A 125 -0.70 3.49 -3.64
CA LEU A 125 -1.58 4.06 -4.67
C LEU A 125 -2.97 3.40 -4.69
N GLU A 126 -3.07 2.10 -4.38
CA GLU A 126 -4.37 1.42 -4.24
C GLU A 126 -5.18 1.93 -3.05
N VAL A 127 -4.55 2.29 -1.92
CA VAL A 127 -5.24 2.84 -0.75
C VAL A 127 -5.95 4.15 -1.07
N LEU A 128 -5.51 4.90 -2.09
CA LEU A 128 -6.18 6.13 -2.51
C LEU A 128 -7.63 5.90 -2.99
N HIS A 129 -8.03 4.67 -3.32
CA HIS A 129 -9.44 4.31 -3.58
C HIS A 129 -10.37 4.57 -2.38
N THR A 130 -9.81 4.77 -1.19
CA THR A 130 -10.54 5.23 0.00
C THR A 130 -11.16 6.62 -0.21
N PHE A 131 -10.54 7.45 -1.06
CA PHE A 131 -10.92 8.84 -1.26
C PHE A 131 -11.63 9.01 -2.62
N PRO A 132 -12.97 9.11 -2.64
CA PRO A 132 -13.74 9.07 -3.88
C PRO A 132 -13.50 10.26 -4.83
N LYS A 133 -12.96 11.37 -4.32
CA LYS A 133 -12.69 12.59 -5.10
C LYS A 133 -11.28 12.63 -5.70
N VAL A 134 -10.40 11.70 -5.34
CA VAL A 134 -9.04 11.65 -5.89
C VAL A 134 -9.08 11.08 -7.31
N GLN A 135 -8.43 11.77 -8.24
CA GLN A 135 -8.20 11.23 -9.58
C GLN A 135 -7.04 10.23 -9.53
N LEU A 136 -7.38 8.95 -9.42
CA LEU A 136 -6.40 7.88 -9.32
C LEU A 136 -5.62 7.69 -10.61
N SER A 137 -4.30 7.57 -10.48
CA SER A 137 -3.44 7.19 -11.59
C SER A 137 -3.37 5.66 -11.71
N GLU A 138 -4.41 5.05 -12.27
CA GLU A 138 -4.46 3.61 -12.57
C GLU A 138 -3.23 3.13 -13.35
N ASN A 139 -2.74 3.98 -14.25
CA ASN A 139 -1.52 3.70 -15.02
C ASN A 139 -0.29 3.56 -14.11
N LYS A 140 -0.15 4.39 -13.06
CA LYS A 140 0.96 4.26 -12.10
C LYS A 140 0.87 3.00 -11.25
N ILE A 141 -0.34 2.56 -10.88
CA ILE A 141 -0.54 1.30 -10.16
C ILE A 141 -0.09 0.13 -11.05
N ARG A 142 -0.58 0.08 -12.30
CA ARG A 142 -0.23 -0.97 -13.27
C ARG A 142 1.26 -0.99 -13.57
N TYR A 143 1.85 0.18 -13.84
CA TYR A 143 3.28 0.33 -14.08
C TYR A 143 4.11 -0.16 -12.89
N SER A 144 3.73 0.22 -11.66
CA SER A 144 4.42 -0.23 -10.44
C SER A 144 4.40 -1.74 -10.30
N LYS A 145 3.24 -2.38 -10.50
CA LYS A 145 3.11 -3.84 -10.47
C LYS A 145 3.96 -4.52 -11.54
N TRP A 146 3.92 -4.00 -12.76
CA TRP A 146 4.71 -4.51 -13.88
C TRP A 146 6.22 -4.39 -13.61
N LYS A 147 6.72 -3.20 -13.24
CA LYS A 147 8.14 -2.99 -12.91
C LYS A 147 8.60 -3.86 -11.75
N ALA A 148 7.80 -4.00 -10.70
CA ALA A 148 8.12 -4.90 -9.60
C ALA A 148 8.34 -6.35 -10.09
N ALA A 149 7.43 -6.85 -10.94
CA ALA A 149 7.51 -8.20 -11.49
C ALA A 149 8.71 -8.37 -12.45
N ASP A 150 8.95 -7.39 -13.34
CA ASP A 150 10.05 -7.41 -14.30
C ASP A 150 11.41 -7.41 -13.61
N ILE A 151 11.63 -6.48 -12.68
CA ILE A 151 12.87 -6.38 -11.90
C ILE A 151 13.10 -7.68 -11.11
N ALA A 152 12.07 -8.20 -10.43
CA ALA A 152 12.17 -9.45 -9.68
C ALA A 152 12.48 -10.65 -10.58
N LYS A 153 11.92 -10.71 -11.79
CA LYS A 153 12.19 -11.75 -12.79
C LYS A 153 13.63 -11.66 -13.30
N ALA A 154 14.12 -10.47 -13.65
CA ALA A 154 15.50 -10.27 -14.08
C ALA A 154 16.50 -10.80 -13.05
N PHE A 155 16.31 -10.46 -11.77
CA PHE A 155 17.16 -10.94 -10.68
C PHE A 155 17.08 -12.44 -10.40
N ARG A 156 15.94 -13.08 -10.70
CA ARG A 156 15.79 -14.54 -10.57
C ARG A 156 16.48 -15.28 -11.71
N GLU A 157 16.58 -14.65 -12.88
CA GLU A 157 17.25 -15.21 -14.06
C GLU A 157 18.72 -14.79 -14.18
N GLY A 158 19.27 -14.06 -13.21
CA GLY A 158 20.66 -13.58 -13.26
C GLY A 158 20.90 -12.48 -14.29
N ARG A 159 19.84 -11.81 -14.78
CA ARG A 159 19.92 -10.70 -15.74
C ARG A 159 19.88 -9.36 -15.01
N LYS A 160 20.47 -8.33 -15.62
CA LYS A 160 20.27 -6.93 -15.19
C LYS A 160 18.86 -6.48 -15.61
N PRO A 161 18.07 -5.82 -14.74
CA PRO A 161 16.79 -5.23 -15.12
C PRO A 161 16.94 -4.16 -16.20
N THR A 162 15.94 -4.01 -17.06
CA THR A 162 15.90 -2.96 -18.09
C THR A 162 15.39 -1.65 -17.46
N PRO A 163 16.14 -0.54 -17.55
CA PRO A 163 15.72 0.76 -17.02
C PRO A 163 14.50 1.33 -17.74
N GLY A 164 13.62 2.01 -17.00
CA GLY A 164 12.50 2.77 -17.53
C GLY A 164 11.30 1.91 -17.99
N PRO A 165 10.30 2.55 -18.63
CA PRO A 165 9.18 1.84 -19.24
C PRO A 165 9.64 0.92 -20.37
N ALA A 166 8.81 -0.08 -20.70
CA ALA A 166 9.03 -0.88 -21.90
C ALA A 166 9.02 0.06 -23.13
N ALA A 167 9.82 -0.24 -24.16
CA ALA A 167 9.92 0.60 -25.36
C ALA A 167 8.57 0.88 -26.05
N SER A 168 7.55 0.07 -25.79
CA SER A 168 6.18 0.22 -26.29
C SER A 168 5.30 1.19 -25.49
N GLU A 169 5.70 1.66 -24.31
CA GLU A 169 4.91 2.55 -23.44
C GLU A 169 5.39 4.03 -23.48
N THR A 170 6.44 4.33 -24.25
CA THR A 170 6.89 5.71 -24.51
C THR A 170 6.02 6.45 -25.56
N SER A 171 4.90 5.86 -25.96
CA SER A 171 4.02 6.37 -27.00
C SER A 171 2.62 6.63 -26.45
N GLU A 172 2.48 7.55 -25.50
CA GLU A 172 1.21 8.21 -25.16
C GLU A 172 1.47 9.56 -24.46
#